data_AF-A0A8D8LWI2-F1
#
_entry.id   AF-A0A8D8LWI2-F1
#
_cell.length_a   1.000
_cell.length_b   1.000
_cell.length_c   1.000
_cell.angle_alpha   90.00
_cell.angle_beta   90.00
_cell.angle_gamma   90.00
#
_symmetry.space_group_name_H-M   'P 1'
#
loop_
_entity.id
_entity.type
_entity.pdbx_description
1 polymer ?
#
loop_
_entity_poly.entity_id
_entity_poly.type
_entity_poly.pdbx_seq_one_letter_code
_entity_poly.pdbx_strand_id
1 'polypeptide(L)'
;MREIAVRDAQLPLLLPVDVECDVACLLYDSSRDDTFKYIASLYVKYFSTSKIPVMLVAGKSDLPRVRQDYLMQPDIFCETHKLSPAHPFSSPNSDREVFVKLATMAAFPRFHPAWMLFYPDLTSHFYMFNLHDSKAYLWKTGLSVTIITLLGILLANFIRSPPRK
;
A
#
# COMPACT_ATOMS: atom_id res chain seq x y z
N MET A 1 12.83 0.08 -21.47
CA MET A 1 11.56 0.54 -20.89
C MET A 1 10.79 1.26 -21.98
N ARG A 2 9.61 0.76 -22.38
CA ARG A 2 8.80 1.36 -23.44
C ARG A 2 7.68 2.17 -22.81
N GLU A 3 7.62 3.47 -23.08
CA GLU A 3 6.60 4.36 -22.54
C GLU A 3 5.38 4.34 -23.46
N ILE A 4 4.21 3.99 -22.91
CA ILE A 4 2.93 4.05 -23.60
C ILE A 4 2.24 5.33 -23.12
N ALA A 5 2.35 6.40 -23.90
CA ALA A 5 1.67 7.65 -23.62
C ALA A 5 0.17 7.49 -23.87
N VAL A 6 -0.64 7.69 -22.82
CA VAL A 6 -2.10 7.74 -22.95
C VAL A 6 -2.47 9.10 -23.54
N ARG A 7 -2.64 9.15 -24.87
CA ARG A 7 -3.19 10.31 -25.57
C ARG A 7 -4.66 10.04 -25.88
N ASP A 8 -5.51 10.84 -25.28
CA ASP A 8 -6.97 10.92 -25.47
C ASP A 8 -7.81 9.78 -24.88
N ALA A 9 -9.11 10.05 -24.70
CA ALA A 9 -10.08 9.33 -23.88
C ALA A 9 -10.37 7.86 -24.24
N GLN A 10 -9.60 7.28 -25.17
CA GLN A 10 -9.71 5.89 -25.58
C GLN A 10 -8.47 5.10 -25.14
N LEU A 11 -8.71 3.98 -24.45
CA LEU A 11 -7.65 3.06 -24.04
C LEU A 11 -6.86 2.63 -25.29
N PRO A 12 -5.52 2.82 -25.34
CA PRO A 12 -4.74 2.53 -26.52
C PRO A 12 -4.93 1.06 -26.92
N LEU A 13 -5.16 0.82 -28.21
CA LEU A 13 -5.18 -0.53 -28.78
C LEU A 13 -3.73 -1.01 -28.86
N LEU A 14 -3.26 -1.62 -27.78
CA LEU A 14 -1.94 -2.25 -27.75
C LEU A 14 -1.97 -3.52 -28.60
N LEU A 15 -0.98 -3.65 -29.48
CA LEU A 15 -0.72 -4.89 -30.21
C LEU A 15 -0.11 -5.93 -29.25
N PRO A 16 -0.18 -7.23 -29.56
CA PRO A 16 0.44 -8.27 -28.70
C PRO A 16 1.93 -8.02 -28.40
N VAL A 17 2.67 -7.47 -29.37
CA VAL A 17 4.09 -7.09 -29.20
C VAL A 17 4.29 -5.92 -28.23
N ASP A 18 3.26 -5.10 -28.00
CA ASP A 18 3.32 -3.95 -27.10
C ASP A 18 3.11 -4.35 -25.63
N VAL A 19 2.66 -5.59 -25.37
CA VAL A 19 2.39 -6.13 -24.01
C VAL A 19 3.32 -7.28 -23.63
N GLU A 20 4.22 -7.70 -24.52
CA GLU A 20 5.21 -8.73 -24.23
C GLU A 20 6.35 -8.16 -23.37
N CYS A 21 6.41 -8.58 -22.09
CA CYS A 21 7.41 -8.15 -21.13
C CYS A 21 7.58 -9.19 -20.00
N ASP A 22 8.72 -9.16 -19.31
CA ASP A 22 8.98 -10.06 -18.17
C ASP A 22 8.19 -9.66 -16.92
N VAL A 23 7.91 -8.36 -16.77
CA VAL A 23 7.12 -7.78 -15.67
C VAL A 23 6.42 -6.51 -16.17
N ALA A 24 5.15 -6.35 -15.82
CA ALA A 24 4.37 -5.16 -16.13
C ALA A 24 4.29 -4.23 -14.92
N CYS A 25 4.70 -2.97 -15.09
CA CYS A 25 4.58 -1.92 -14.09
C CYS A 25 3.44 -0.97 -14.48
N LEU A 26 2.34 -1.00 -13.75
CA LEU A 26 1.17 -0.15 -13.97
C LEU A 26 1.21 1.04 -13.02
N LEU A 27 1.61 2.18 -13.54
CA LEU A 27 1.76 3.43 -12.78
C LEU A 27 0.51 4.31 -12.94
N TYR A 28 -0.06 4.74 -11.82
CA TYR A 28 -1.06 5.81 -11.79
C TYR A 28 -0.58 6.96 -10.92
N ASP A 29 -1.19 8.12 -11.08
CA ASP A 29 -0.91 9.29 -10.26
C ASP A 29 -1.85 9.31 -9.05
N SER A 30 -1.31 9.18 -7.84
CA SER A 30 -2.12 9.17 -6.62
C SER A 30 -2.73 10.53 -6.27
N SER A 31 -2.21 11.63 -6.83
CA SER A 31 -2.72 12.97 -6.60
C SER A 31 -3.84 13.38 -7.56
N ARG A 32 -4.16 12.54 -8.55
CA ARG A 32 -5.23 12.76 -9.54
C ARG A 32 -6.26 11.65 -9.42
N ASP A 33 -7.54 11.99 -9.50
CA ASP A 33 -8.65 11.04 -9.41
C ASP A 33 -8.89 10.24 -10.70
N ASP A 34 -8.49 10.78 -11.85
CA ASP A 34 -8.84 10.26 -13.17
C ASP A 34 -7.83 9.28 -13.77
N THR A 35 -6.67 9.05 -13.14
CA THR A 35 -5.59 8.27 -13.75
C THR A 35 -5.71 6.76 -13.52
N PHE A 36 -6.24 6.33 -12.37
CA PHE A 36 -6.34 4.91 -12.03
C PHE A 36 -7.24 4.11 -12.98
N LYS A 37 -8.34 4.70 -13.46
CA LYS A 37 -9.28 4.05 -14.39
C LYS A 37 -8.60 3.51 -15.64
N TYR A 38 -7.55 4.20 -16.12
CA TYR A 38 -6.81 3.81 -17.31
C TYR A 38 -6.00 2.55 -17.06
N ILE A 39 -5.22 2.51 -15.97
CA ILE A 39 -4.40 1.34 -15.66
C ILE A 39 -5.26 0.13 -15.26
N ALA A 40 -6.39 0.35 -14.59
CA ALA A 40 -7.33 -0.71 -14.23
C ALA A 40 -7.96 -1.34 -15.49
N SER A 41 -8.38 -0.50 -16.44
CA SER A 41 -8.91 -0.98 -17.73
C SER A 41 -7.85 -1.71 -18.55
N LEU A 42 -6.60 -1.23 -18.52
CA LEU A 42 -5.47 -1.87 -19.19
C LEU A 42 -5.16 -3.25 -18.61
N TYR A 43 -5.16 -3.35 -17.27
CA TYR A 43 -4.99 -4.61 -16.56
C TYR A 43 -6.06 -5.63 -16.97
N VAL A 44 -7.34 -5.25 -16.86
CA VAL A 44 -8.45 -6.17 -17.17
C VAL A 44 -8.36 -6.66 -18.61
N LYS A 45 -8.03 -5.78 -19.55
CA LYS A 45 -7.99 -6.09 -20.98
C LYS A 45 -6.80 -6.96 -21.39
N TYR A 46 -5.61 -6.72 -20.86
CA TYR A 46 -4.38 -7.33 -21.37
C TYR A 46 -3.66 -8.26 -20.39
N PHE A 47 -3.83 -8.05 -19.09
CA PHE A 47 -3.02 -8.72 -18.06
C PHE A 47 -3.82 -9.65 -17.14
N SER A 48 -5.15 -9.52 -17.06
CA SER A 48 -5.99 -10.31 -16.15
C SER A 48 -5.90 -11.83 -16.35
N THR A 49 -5.64 -12.27 -17.58
CA THR A 49 -5.45 -13.68 -17.95
C THR A 49 -4.01 -14.00 -18.36
N SER A 50 -3.12 -13.02 -18.30
CA SER A 50 -1.71 -13.17 -18.65
C SER A 50 -0.93 -13.86 -17.53
N LYS A 51 0.19 -14.49 -17.89
CA LYS A 51 1.17 -15.04 -16.93
C LYS A 51 2.23 -14.03 -16.53
N ILE A 52 2.18 -12.83 -17.10
CA ILE A 52 3.13 -11.74 -16.80
C ILE A 52 2.82 -11.20 -15.40
N PRO A 53 3.80 -11.16 -14.49
CA PRO A 53 3.62 -10.58 -13.17
C PRO A 53 3.37 -9.07 -13.30
N VAL A 54 2.37 -8.57 -12.56
CA VAL A 54 1.94 -7.16 -12.61
C VAL A 54 2.12 -6.51 -11.25
N MET A 55 2.78 -5.35 -11.23
CA MET A 55 2.91 -4.49 -10.06
C MET A 55 2.20 -3.16 -10.29
N LEU A 56 1.32 -2.78 -9.36
CA LEU A 56 0.72 -1.44 -9.35
C LEU A 56 1.60 -0.48 -8.57
N VAL A 57 1.83 0.71 -9.12
CA VAL A 57 2.63 1.77 -8.51
C VAL A 57 1.79 3.04 -8.40
N ALA A 58 1.72 3.60 -7.20
CA ALA A 58 1.07 4.86 -6.89
C ALA A 58 2.12 5.99 -6.95
N GLY A 59 2.22 6.65 -8.10
CA GLY A 59 3.12 7.76 -8.33
C GLY A 59 2.74 9.03 -7.56
N LYS A 60 3.70 9.95 -7.45
CA LYS A 60 3.59 11.22 -6.71
C LYS A 60 3.07 11.05 -5.29
N SER A 61 3.53 9.99 -4.62
CA SER A 61 3.09 9.66 -3.26
C SER A 61 3.51 10.68 -2.19
N ASP A 62 4.33 11.66 -2.56
CA ASP A 62 4.66 12.85 -1.76
C ASP A 62 3.51 13.86 -1.70
N LEU A 63 2.58 13.80 -2.65
CA LEU A 63 1.37 14.63 -2.67
C LEU A 63 0.21 13.93 -1.93
N PRO A 64 -0.80 14.69 -1.47
CA PRO A 64 -1.98 14.12 -0.84
C PRO A 64 -2.70 13.13 -1.76
N ARG A 65 -2.93 11.91 -1.27
CA ARG A 65 -3.67 10.87 -2.00
C ARG A 65 -5.12 11.31 -2.19
N VAL A 66 -5.58 11.31 -3.44
CA VAL A 66 -6.96 11.60 -3.81
C VAL A 66 -7.72 10.30 -4.06
N ARG A 67 -9.01 10.28 -3.73
CA ARG A 67 -9.90 9.16 -4.04
C ARG A 67 -10.03 9.01 -5.55
N GLN A 68 -9.85 7.80 -6.06
CA GLN A 68 -9.85 7.55 -7.49
C GLN A 68 -11.28 7.45 -8.04
N ASP A 69 -11.55 8.07 -9.18
CA ASP A 69 -12.81 8.00 -9.93
C ASP A 69 -12.85 6.71 -10.76
N TYR A 70 -13.08 5.60 -10.05
CA TYR A 70 -13.25 4.27 -10.62
C TYR A 70 -14.16 3.43 -9.72
N LEU A 71 -14.72 2.35 -10.29
CA LEU A 71 -15.67 1.49 -9.60
C LEU A 71 -15.11 0.89 -8.29
N MET A 72 -13.79 0.66 -8.25
CA MET A 72 -13.06 0.14 -7.10
C MET A 72 -11.86 1.02 -6.77
N GLN A 73 -11.53 1.17 -5.49
CA GLN A 73 -10.30 1.84 -5.09
C GLN A 73 -9.08 0.93 -5.35
N PRO A 74 -7.87 1.49 -5.53
CA PRO A 74 -6.67 0.72 -5.89
C PRO A 74 -6.38 -0.46 -4.97
N ASP A 75 -6.61 -0.28 -3.66
CA ASP A 75 -6.31 -1.30 -2.65
C ASP A 75 -7.25 -2.52 -2.81
N ILE A 76 -8.54 -2.26 -2.98
CA ILE A 76 -9.58 -3.27 -3.24
C ILE A 76 -9.34 -3.95 -4.61
N PHE A 77 -8.95 -3.17 -5.61
CA PHE A 77 -8.64 -3.69 -6.94
C PHE A 77 -7.48 -4.69 -6.90
N CYS A 78 -6.42 -4.39 -6.14
CA CYS A 78 -5.28 -5.29 -5.97
C CYS A 78 -5.70 -6.60 -5.29
N GLU A 79 -6.45 -6.50 -4.19
CA GLU A 79 -6.94 -7.67 -3.45
C GLU A 79 -7.83 -8.56 -4.33
N THR A 80 -8.78 -7.96 -5.04
CA THR A 80 -9.74 -8.66 -5.92
C THR A 80 -9.03 -9.46 -7.01
N HIS A 81 -7.94 -8.89 -7.57
CA HIS A 81 -7.20 -9.53 -8.65
C HIS A 81 -5.98 -10.32 -8.17
N LYS A 82 -5.82 -10.51 -6.85
CA LYS A 82 -4.65 -11.18 -6.25
C LYS A 82 -3.35 -10.57 -6.74
N LEU A 83 -3.28 -9.24 -6.75
CA LEU A 83 -2.09 -8.43 -7.01
C LEU A 83 -1.50 -7.94 -5.68
N SER A 84 -0.23 -7.53 -5.71
CA SER A 84 0.42 -6.93 -4.55
C SER A 84 -0.22 -5.58 -4.28
N PRO A 85 -0.29 -5.12 -3.02
CA PRO A 85 -0.73 -3.77 -2.71
C PRO A 85 -0.02 -2.73 -3.57
N ALA A 86 -0.74 -1.67 -3.97
CA ALA A 86 -0.17 -0.62 -4.79
C ALA A 86 1.00 0.05 -4.06
N HIS A 87 2.18 0.01 -4.65
CA HIS A 87 3.38 0.49 -3.99
C HIS A 87 3.52 2.01 -4.17
N PRO A 88 3.67 2.80 -3.09
CA PRO A 88 3.87 4.24 -3.19
C PRO A 88 5.24 4.55 -3.80
N PHE A 89 5.29 5.49 -4.73
CA PHE A 89 6.54 5.93 -5.34
C PHE A 89 6.53 7.44 -5.56
N SER A 90 7.62 8.09 -5.20
CA SER A 90 7.86 9.46 -5.61
C SER A 90 9.33 9.72 -5.93
N SER A 91 9.55 10.49 -7.01
CA SER A 91 10.88 10.86 -7.51
C SER A 91 11.79 11.56 -6.50
N PRO A 92 11.31 12.46 -5.60
CA PRO A 92 12.18 13.15 -4.64
C PRO A 92 12.80 12.19 -3.62
N ASN A 93 12.10 11.09 -3.29
CA ASN A 93 12.47 10.22 -2.18
C ASN A 93 13.52 9.14 -2.55
N SER A 94 14.02 9.14 -3.80
CA SER A 94 15.04 8.19 -4.29
C SER A 94 14.76 6.72 -3.95
N ASP A 95 13.48 6.35 -3.88
CA ASP A 95 13.08 5.03 -3.45
C ASP A 95 13.48 3.98 -4.50
N ARG A 96 14.38 3.08 -4.10
CA ARG A 96 14.90 2.01 -4.96
C ARG A 96 14.07 0.74 -4.85
N GLU A 97 13.18 0.66 -3.87
CA GLU A 97 12.45 -0.57 -3.54
C GLU A 97 11.65 -1.04 -4.75
N VAL A 98 10.91 -0.15 -5.43
CA VAL A 98 10.15 -0.45 -6.67
C VAL A 98 10.99 -1.22 -7.68
N PHE A 99 12.20 -0.74 -7.98
CA PHE A 99 13.06 -1.35 -9.00
C PHE A 99 13.55 -2.73 -8.57
N VAL A 100 13.87 -2.91 -7.28
CA VAL A 100 14.24 -4.21 -6.73
C VAL A 100 13.07 -5.19 -6.79
N LYS A 101 11.84 -4.74 -6.48
CA LYS A 101 10.63 -5.58 -6.59
C LYS A 101 10.36 -6.01 -8.02
N LEU A 102 10.40 -5.07 -8.96
CA LEU A 102 10.20 -5.35 -10.38
C LEU A 102 11.25 -6.35 -10.91
N ALA A 103 12.53 -6.16 -10.57
CA ALA A 103 13.59 -7.08 -10.96
C ALA A 103 13.37 -8.49 -10.35
N THR A 104 12.94 -8.56 -9.09
CA THR A 104 12.63 -9.83 -8.42
C THR A 104 11.43 -10.53 -9.07
N MET A 105 10.39 -9.78 -9.44
CA MET A 105 9.22 -10.32 -10.13
C MET A 105 9.56 -10.85 -11.52
N ALA A 106 10.40 -10.13 -12.27
CA ALA A 106 10.92 -10.58 -13.56
C ALA A 106 11.78 -11.84 -13.43
N ALA A 107 12.63 -11.92 -12.40
CA ALA A 107 13.48 -13.09 -12.16
C ALA A 107 12.68 -14.33 -11.70
N PHE A 108 11.57 -14.14 -10.97
CA PHE A 108 10.80 -15.23 -10.35
C PHE A 108 9.27 -15.13 -10.59
N PRO A 109 8.78 -15.21 -11.84
CA PRO A 109 7.36 -15.01 -12.17
C PRO A 109 6.41 -16.05 -11.55
N ARG A 110 6.91 -17.24 -11.19
CA ARG A 110 6.12 -18.33 -10.57
C ARG A 110 6.05 -18.28 -9.05
N PHE A 111 6.81 -17.38 -8.40
CA PHE A 111 6.86 -17.23 -6.93
C PHE A 111 5.87 -16.19 -6.38
N HIS A 112 4.75 -16.01 -7.09
CA HIS A 112 3.57 -15.27 -6.69
C HIS A 112 2.84 -15.78 -5.41
N PRO A 113 3.35 -16.73 -4.61
CA PRO A 113 2.92 -16.88 -3.21
C PRO A 113 3.97 -16.41 -2.20
N ALA A 114 5.24 -16.39 -2.57
CA ALA A 114 6.35 -15.98 -1.70
C ALA A 114 6.47 -14.46 -1.56
N TRP A 115 6.06 -13.68 -2.56
CA TRP A 115 5.84 -12.24 -2.42
C TRP A 115 4.97 -11.84 -1.19
N MET A 116 3.93 -12.58 -0.78
CA MET A 116 3.20 -12.29 0.47
C MET A 116 4.05 -12.58 1.72
N LEU A 117 5.01 -13.50 1.62
CA LEU A 117 5.92 -13.86 2.71
C LEU A 117 7.10 -12.90 2.82
N PHE A 118 7.56 -12.34 1.69
CA PHE A 118 8.64 -11.35 1.62
C PHE A 118 8.16 -9.90 1.69
N TYR A 119 6.87 -9.66 1.44
CA TYR A 119 6.19 -8.39 1.66
C TYR A 119 5.11 -8.55 2.73
N PRO A 120 5.46 -8.89 3.98
CA PRO A 120 4.53 -8.67 5.07
C PRO A 120 4.35 -7.15 5.14
N ASP A 121 3.19 -6.70 4.69
CA ASP A 121 2.76 -5.34 4.91
C ASP A 121 2.47 -5.17 6.41
N LEU A 122 3.54 -5.02 7.20
CA LEU A 122 3.49 -4.55 8.59
C LEU A 122 3.08 -3.08 8.67
N THR A 123 2.77 -2.44 7.54
CA THR A 123 2.25 -1.08 7.46
C THR A 123 0.74 -1.03 7.23
N SER A 124 0.09 -2.03 6.64
CA SER A 124 -1.38 -1.99 6.39
C SER A 124 -2.24 -2.16 7.63
N HIS A 125 -1.73 -2.78 8.70
CA HIS A 125 -2.39 -2.68 10.01
C HIS A 125 -2.26 -1.28 10.65
N PHE A 126 -1.36 -0.44 10.13
CA PHE A 126 -1.17 0.95 10.56
C PHE A 126 -1.76 2.00 9.60
N TYR A 127 -1.95 1.72 8.31
CA TYR A 127 -2.60 2.66 7.36
C TYR A 127 -4.13 2.62 7.40
N MET A 128 -4.77 1.52 7.84
CA MET A 128 -6.21 1.53 8.16
C MET A 128 -6.50 2.28 9.48
N PHE A 129 -5.50 2.41 10.35
CA PHE A 129 -5.49 3.44 11.38
C PHE A 129 -5.05 4.75 10.74
N ASN A 130 -6.00 5.47 10.14
CA ASN A 130 -5.89 6.89 9.88
C ASN A 130 -5.61 7.65 11.20
N LEU A 131 -4.38 7.57 11.69
CA LEU A 131 -3.85 8.40 12.78
C LEU A 131 -3.13 9.57 12.11
N HIS A 132 -3.91 10.32 11.33
CA HIS A 132 -3.57 11.63 10.77
C HIS A 132 -3.52 12.71 11.88
N ASP A 133 -2.96 12.39 13.04
CA ASP A 133 -2.65 13.41 14.06
C ASP A 133 -1.65 12.85 15.07
N SER A 134 -0.38 12.77 14.66
CA SER A 134 0.71 12.21 15.46
C SER A 134 1.17 13.11 16.63
N LYS A 135 0.51 14.24 16.92
CA LYS A 135 0.89 15.11 18.06
C LYS A 135 -0.15 15.17 19.19
N ALA A 136 -1.38 14.73 18.99
CA ALA A 136 -2.43 14.83 20.02
C ALA A 136 -2.64 13.55 20.87
N TYR A 137 -2.08 12.40 20.48
CA TYR A 137 -2.40 11.11 21.13
C TYR A 137 -1.33 10.60 22.10
N LEU A 138 -0.07 11.04 21.96
CA LEU A 138 1.03 10.67 22.87
C LEU A 138 0.84 11.20 24.30
N TRP A 139 0.25 12.38 24.48
CA TRP A 139 -0.03 12.92 25.82
C TRP A 139 -1.27 12.30 26.46
N LYS A 140 -2.21 11.77 25.67
CA LYS A 140 -3.44 11.14 26.17
C LYS A 140 -3.21 9.69 26.63
N THR A 141 -2.30 8.96 26.00
CA THR A 141 -1.95 7.59 26.42
C THR A 141 -1.00 7.57 27.61
N GLY A 142 -0.15 8.60 27.78
CA GLY A 142 0.76 8.71 28.94
C GLY A 142 0.03 8.84 30.28
N LEU A 143 -1.04 9.65 30.35
CA LEU A 143 -1.81 9.85 31.59
C LEU A 143 -2.49 8.56 32.08
N SER A 144 -3.04 7.76 31.16
CA SER A 144 -3.75 6.52 31.51
C SER A 144 -2.83 5.47 32.14
N VAL A 145 -1.61 5.31 31.62
CA VAL A 145 -0.64 4.35 32.18
C VAL A 145 -0.20 4.77 33.59
N THR A 146 -0.03 6.07 33.83
CA THR A 146 0.33 6.57 35.18
C THR A 146 -0.78 6.39 36.21
N ILE A 147 -2.04 6.52 35.82
CA ILE A 147 -3.18 6.35 36.75
C ILE A 147 -3.31 4.88 37.17
N ILE A 148 -3.19 3.94 36.24
CA ILE A 148 -3.29 2.50 36.52
C ILE A 148 -2.16 2.04 37.44
N THR A 149 -0.93 2.52 37.22
CA THR A 149 0.22 2.18 38.06
C THR A 149 0.08 2.74 39.48
N LEU A 150 -0.41 3.97 39.64
CA LEU A 150 -0.66 4.56 40.96
C LEU A 150 -1.75 3.81 41.75
N LEU A 151 -2.84 3.43 41.10
CA LEU A 151 -3.92 2.64 41.72
C LEU A 151 -3.43 1.26 42.17
N GLY A 152 -2.62 0.60 41.34
CA GLY A 152 -2.02 -0.70 41.69
C GLY A 152 -1.09 -0.60 42.91
N ILE A 153 -0.26 0.43 42.98
CA ILE A 153 0.63 0.67 44.12
C ILE A 153 -0.16 0.99 45.40
N LEU A 154 -1.23 1.79 45.30
CA LEU A 154 -2.10 2.10 46.45
C LEU A 154 -2.82 0.86 46.98
N LEU A 155 -3.35 0.02 46.09
CA LEU A 155 -3.98 -1.25 46.49
C LEU A 155 -2.96 -2.21 47.13
N ALA A 156 -1.75 -2.31 46.57
CA ALA A 156 -0.70 -3.14 47.15
C ALA A 156 -0.29 -2.64 48.56
N ASN A 157 -0.20 -1.33 48.76
CA ASN A 157 0.10 -0.74 50.07
C ASN A 157 -1.07 -0.90 51.06
N PHE A 158 -2.32 -0.86 50.59
CA PHE A 158 -3.50 -1.11 51.43
C PHE A 158 -3.54 -2.57 51.92
N ILE A 159 -3.29 -3.53 51.03
CA ILE A 159 -3.26 -4.97 51.39
C ILE A 159 -2.08 -5.29 52.32
N ARG A 160 -0.94 -4.60 52.18
CA ARG A 160 0.22 -4.77 53.07
C ARG A 160 0.10 -4.04 54.40
N SER A 161 -0.93 -3.21 54.61
CA SER A 161 -1.11 -2.55 55.91
C SER A 161 -1.57 -3.59 56.95
N PRO A 162 -0.83 -3.79 58.06
CA PRO A 162 -1.21 -4.76 59.08
C PRO A 162 -2.49 -4.30 59.79
N PRO A 163 -3.33 -5.24 60.30
CA PRO A 163 -4.55 -4.88 61.01
C PRO A 163 -4.19 -3.99 62.22
N ARG A 164 -4.75 -2.79 62.28
CA ARG A 164 -4.68 -1.95 63.48
C ARG A 164 -5.37 -2.69 64.63
N LYS A 165 -4.64 -2.89 65.73
CA LYS A 165 -5.16 -3.37 67.01
C LYS A 165 -6.22 -2.42 67.56
#